data_AF-K2ACV1-F1
#
_entry.id   AF-K2ACV1-F1
#
_cell.length_a   1.000
_cell.length_b   1.000
_cell.length_c   1.000
_cell.angle_alpha   90.00
_cell.angle_beta   90.00
_cell.angle_gamma   90.00
#
_symmetry.space_group_name_H-M   'P 1'
#
loop_
_entity.id
_entity.type
_entity.pdbx_description
1 polymer ?
#
loop_
_entity_poly.entity_id
_entity_poly.type
_entity_poly.pdbx_seq_one_letter_code
_entity_poly.pdbx_strand_id
1 'polypeptide(L)'
;MRSETSTLGVKKLITICILSFIAFVNASYLTYNNYKIEQNIWKIGSFCDINNTLSCSNVLSSPYSKIFWLPFTAYAMIVYPIIFVIAFLWITLVLKKPERFLVALGWGWILFNSYFIYQEFANIWSYCPLCMLCSAIIVTIFVLALIWMRENK
;
A
#
# COMPACT_ATOMS: atom_id res chain seq x y z
N MET A 1 12.26 -32.94 8.31
CA MET A 1 11.15 -32.30 7.58
C MET A 1 10.94 -30.83 8.03
N ARG A 2 12.00 -30.00 8.02
CA ARG A 2 11.92 -28.56 8.40
C ARG A 2 12.61 -27.63 7.38
N SER A 3 13.08 -28.18 6.26
CA SER A 3 13.84 -27.50 5.21
C SER A 3 13.00 -27.11 3.98
N GLU A 4 11.90 -27.81 3.69
CA GLU A 4 11.02 -27.47 2.56
C GLU A 4 9.98 -26.39 2.93
N THR A 5 9.47 -26.40 4.16
CA THR A 5 8.57 -25.35 4.67
C THR A 5 9.28 -24.00 4.87
N SER A 6 10.59 -23.99 5.10
CA SER A 6 11.37 -22.76 5.23
C SER A 6 11.69 -22.11 3.87
N THR A 7 12.03 -22.88 2.84
CA THR A 7 12.29 -22.32 1.50
C THR A 7 11.03 -21.78 0.84
N LEU A 8 9.88 -22.44 1.02
CA LEU A 8 8.59 -21.95 0.53
C LEU A 8 8.14 -20.69 1.29
N GLY A 9 8.37 -20.63 2.61
CA GLY A 9 8.10 -19.44 3.42
C GLY A 9 8.98 -18.24 3.04
N VAL A 10 10.30 -18.45 2.90
CA VAL A 10 11.25 -17.41 2.52
C VAL A 10 10.96 -16.84 1.13
N LYS A 11 10.57 -17.67 0.15
CA LYS A 11 10.12 -17.18 -1.17
C LYS A 11 8.91 -16.25 -1.05
N LYS A 12 7.87 -16.64 -0.29
CA LYS A 12 6.69 -15.80 -0.04
C LYS A 12 7.07 -14.45 0.62
N LEU A 13 8.01 -14.46 1.56
CA LEU A 13 8.50 -13.25 2.24
C LEU A 13 9.30 -12.33 1.32
N ILE A 14 10.17 -12.89 0.46
CA ILE A 14 10.90 -12.12 -0.55
C ILE A 14 9.91 -11.45 -1.49
N THR A 15 8.86 -12.16 -1.91
CA THR A 15 7.77 -11.57 -2.71
C THR A 15 7.12 -10.40 -1.96
N ILE A 16 6.78 -10.54 -0.68
CA ILE A 16 6.23 -9.44 0.15
C ILE A 16 7.19 -8.25 0.23
N CYS A 17 8.49 -8.47 0.40
CA CYS A 17 9.51 -7.41 0.40
C CYS A 17 9.53 -6.66 -0.93
N ILE A 18 9.54 -7.38 -2.06
CA ILE A 18 9.55 -6.77 -3.39
C ILE A 18 8.28 -5.95 -3.62
N LEU A 19 7.11 -6.52 -3.31
CA LEU A 19 5.83 -5.82 -3.45
C LEU A 19 5.77 -4.57 -2.55
N SER A 20 6.24 -4.66 -1.31
CA SER A 20 6.24 -3.53 -0.37
C SER A 20 7.17 -2.41 -0.84
N PHE A 21 8.32 -2.76 -1.42
CA PHE A 21 9.23 -1.77 -2.00
C PHE A 21 8.60 -1.06 -3.20
N ILE A 22 7.96 -1.80 -4.10
CA ILE A 22 7.22 -1.22 -5.24
C ILE A 22 6.11 -0.29 -4.73
N ALA A 23 5.33 -0.72 -3.74
CA ALA A 23 4.27 0.09 -3.16
C ALA A 23 4.80 1.34 -2.44
N PHE A 24 5.95 1.26 -1.77
CA PHE A 24 6.61 2.41 -1.16
C PHE A 24 7.04 3.45 -2.20
N VAL A 25 7.63 3.02 -3.31
CA VAL A 25 8.01 3.92 -4.41
C VAL A 25 6.77 4.61 -4.98
N ASN A 26 5.67 3.87 -5.19
CA ASN A 26 4.40 4.44 -5.64
C ASN A 26 3.81 5.44 -4.64
N ALA A 27 3.77 5.10 -3.35
CA ALA A 27 3.27 5.99 -2.30
C ALA A 27 4.11 7.28 -2.19
N SER A 28 5.43 7.17 -2.36
CA SER A 28 6.35 8.31 -2.39
C SER A 28 6.07 9.21 -3.59
N TYR A 29 5.87 8.62 -4.78
CA TYR A 29 5.50 9.36 -5.99
C TYR A 29 4.17 10.11 -5.83
N LEU A 30 3.14 9.45 -5.28
CA LEU A 30 1.84 10.08 -5.02
C LEU A 30 1.96 11.23 -4.03
N THR A 31 2.70 11.03 -2.95
CA THR A 31 2.91 12.06 -1.93
C THR A 31 3.62 13.27 -2.52
N TYR A 32 4.65 13.04 -3.33
CA TYR A 32 5.35 14.11 -4.05
C TYR A 32 4.43 14.89 -5.00
N ASN A 33 3.55 14.20 -5.74
CA ASN A 33 2.58 14.86 -6.60
C ASN A 33 1.52 15.63 -5.81
N ASN A 34 1.09 15.12 -4.64
CA ASN A 34 0.14 15.84 -3.79
C ASN A 34 0.71 17.19 -3.34
N TYR A 35 1.98 17.22 -2.90
CA TYR A 35 2.67 18.46 -2.55
C TYR A 35 2.78 19.43 -3.73
N LYS A 36 3.02 18.95 -4.95
CA LYS A 36 3.04 19.81 -6.15
C LYS A 36 1.68 20.42 -6.48
N ILE A 37 0.62 19.64 -6.34
CA ILE A 37 -0.76 20.11 -6.57
C ILE A 37 -1.11 21.21 -5.56
N GLU A 38 -0.71 21.05 -4.29
CA GLU A 38 -0.95 22.04 -3.24
C GLU A 38 -0.23 23.37 -3.48
N GLN A 39 0.94 23.35 -4.12
CA GLN A 39 1.66 24.57 -4.52
C GLN A 39 1.11 25.23 -5.80
N ASN A 40 -0.06 24.82 -6.29
CA ASN A 40 -0.69 25.33 -7.51
C ASN A 40 0.18 25.24 -8.78
N ILE A 41 1.17 24.33 -8.82
CA ILE A 41 1.95 24.03 -10.02
C ILE A 41 1.12 23.06 -10.88
N TRP A 42 0.00 23.58 -11.38
CA TRP A 42 -1.18 22.88 -11.91
C TRP A 42 -1.00 22.18 -13.27
N LYS A 43 0.21 21.74 -13.66
CA LYS A 43 0.43 21.35 -15.07
C LYS A 43 1.56 20.36 -15.36
N ILE A 44 1.89 19.44 -14.46
CA ILE A 44 2.59 18.23 -14.89
C ILE A 44 1.58 17.10 -14.72
N GLY A 45 0.89 16.74 -15.80
CA GLY A 45 0.04 15.55 -15.84
C GLY A 45 0.82 14.41 -15.21
N SER A 46 0.29 13.86 -14.12
CA SER A 46 0.92 12.70 -13.51
C SER A 46 0.93 11.60 -14.58
N PHE A 47 1.90 10.67 -14.57
CA PHE A 47 1.92 9.51 -15.49
C PHE A 47 0.64 8.65 -15.45
N CYS A 48 -0.24 8.96 -14.51
CA CYS A 48 -1.50 8.35 -14.16
C CYS A 48 -2.74 9.11 -14.66
N ASP A 49 -2.61 10.35 -15.15
CA ASP A 49 -3.71 11.11 -15.74
C ASP A 49 -3.94 10.66 -17.18
N ILE A 50 -4.76 9.62 -17.34
CA ILE A 50 -5.07 9.03 -18.65
C ILE A 50 -6.36 9.65 -19.21
N ASN A 51 -7.35 9.88 -18.34
CA ASN A 51 -8.65 10.46 -18.70
C ASN A 51 -9.29 11.14 -17.48
N ASN A 52 -10.30 12.00 -17.66
CA ASN A 52 -10.99 12.68 -16.54
C ASN A 52 -11.57 11.71 -15.48
N THR A 53 -11.91 10.48 -15.88
CA THR A 53 -12.35 9.41 -14.98
C THR A 53 -11.20 8.60 -14.37
N LEU A 54 -10.02 8.58 -14.99
CA LEU A 54 -8.82 7.87 -14.55
C LEU A 54 -7.69 8.89 -14.34
N SER A 55 -7.82 9.64 -13.24
CA SER A 55 -6.99 10.81 -12.97
C SER A 55 -6.50 10.82 -11.53
N CYS A 56 -5.20 10.58 -11.35
CA CYS A 56 -4.55 10.77 -10.06
C CYS A 56 -4.70 12.20 -9.56
N SER A 57 -4.55 13.20 -10.44
CA SER A 57 -4.57 14.61 -10.01
C SER A 57 -5.94 15.05 -9.51
N ASN A 58 -7.03 14.56 -10.14
CA ASN A 58 -8.40 14.89 -9.73
C ASN A 58 -8.74 14.30 -8.35
N VAL A 59 -8.26 13.07 -8.11
CA VAL A 59 -8.38 12.43 -6.79
C VAL A 59 -7.55 13.20 -5.75
N LEU A 60 -6.27 13.42 -5.99
CA LEU A 60 -5.35 14.05 -5.02
C LEU A 60 -5.69 15.52 -4.72
N SER A 61 -6.31 16.24 -5.65
CA SER A 61 -6.76 17.63 -5.47
C SER A 61 -8.01 17.72 -4.59
N SER A 62 -8.74 16.62 -4.43
CA SER A 62 -9.98 16.60 -3.67
C SER A 62 -9.75 16.78 -2.16
N PRO A 63 -10.60 17.54 -1.44
CA PRO A 63 -10.49 17.70 0.01
C PRO A 63 -10.61 16.37 0.76
N TYR A 64 -11.24 15.35 0.16
CA TYR A 64 -11.38 14.02 0.76
C TYR A 64 -10.07 13.23 0.82
N SER A 65 -9.04 13.62 0.06
CA SER A 65 -7.73 12.97 0.09
C SER A 65 -6.84 13.44 1.23
N LYS A 66 -7.30 14.36 2.09
CA LYS A 66 -6.55 14.86 3.25
C LYS A 66 -7.23 14.43 4.55
N ILE A 67 -6.45 13.90 5.48
CA ILE A 67 -6.82 13.65 6.87
C ILE A 67 -5.93 14.52 7.73
N PHE A 68 -6.52 15.33 8.61
CA PHE A 68 -5.75 16.09 9.59
C PHE A 68 -4.64 16.95 8.93
N TRP A 69 -4.96 17.57 7.79
CA TRP A 69 -4.05 18.34 6.92
C TRP A 69 -3.03 17.52 6.10
N LEU A 70 -2.83 16.23 6.38
CA LEU A 70 -1.91 15.36 5.66
C LEU A 70 -2.63 14.54 4.58
N PRO A 71 -2.03 14.33 3.40
CA PRO A 71 -2.60 13.45 2.40
C PRO A 71 -2.56 12.00 2.88
N PHE A 72 -3.60 11.21 2.58
CA PHE A 72 -3.63 9.78 2.93
C PHE A 72 -2.41 9.01 2.36
N THR A 73 -1.85 9.52 1.26
CA THR A 73 -0.64 8.99 0.61
C THR A 73 0.60 9.08 1.50
N ALA A 74 0.68 10.08 2.39
CA ALA A 74 1.77 10.20 3.36
C ALA A 74 1.70 9.08 4.41
N TYR A 75 0.50 8.69 4.84
CA TYR A 75 0.34 7.54 5.72
C TYR A 75 0.76 6.25 5.02
N ALA A 76 0.40 6.10 3.74
CA ALA A 76 0.84 4.96 2.93
C ALA A 76 2.37 4.89 2.84
N MET A 77 3.03 6.05 2.67
CA MET A 77 4.49 6.16 2.63
C MET A 77 5.15 5.68 3.94
N ILE A 78 4.46 5.73 5.08
CA ILE A 78 4.94 5.24 6.38
C ILE A 78 4.62 3.75 6.58
N VAL A 79 3.44 3.29 6.15
CA VAL A 79 3.02 1.90 6.39
C VAL A 79 3.80 0.89 5.54
N TYR A 80 4.06 1.17 4.27
CA TYR A 80 4.83 0.25 3.41
C TYR A 80 6.26 -0.05 3.91
N PRO A 81 7.07 0.93 4.37
CA PRO A 81 8.38 0.62 4.91
C PRO A 81 8.29 -0.13 6.24
N ILE A 82 7.25 0.09 7.06
CA ILE A 82 7.02 -0.73 8.26
C ILE A 82 6.80 -2.20 7.86
N ILE A 83 5.94 -2.47 6.87
CA ILE A 83 5.72 -3.83 6.34
C ILE A 83 7.02 -4.43 5.78
N PHE A 84 7.80 -3.63 5.05
CA PHE A 84 9.09 -4.03 4.50
C PHE A 84 10.09 -4.40 5.60
N VAL A 85 10.23 -3.57 6.64
CA VAL A 85 11.14 -3.79 7.77
C VAL A 85 10.72 -5.06 8.54
N ILE A 86 9.42 -5.25 8.79
CA ILE A 86 8.92 -6.47 9.46
C ILE A 86 9.23 -7.71 8.62
N ALA A 87 8.99 -7.67 7.31
CA ALA A 87 9.31 -8.77 6.41
C ALA A 87 10.84 -9.02 6.37
N PHE A 88 11.65 -7.97 6.37
CA PHE A 88 13.11 -8.07 6.37
C PHE A 88 13.68 -8.67 7.66
N LEU A 89 13.28 -8.15 8.84
CA LEU A 89 13.71 -8.68 10.15
C LEU A 89 13.34 -10.15 10.31
N TRP A 90 12.24 -10.57 9.68
CA TRP A 90 11.79 -11.94 9.68
C TRP A 90 12.68 -12.84 8.81
N ILE A 91 13.14 -12.37 7.64
CA ILE A 91 14.16 -13.06 6.84
C ILE A 91 15.45 -13.23 7.66
N THR A 92 15.82 -12.22 8.45
CA THR A 92 16.99 -12.28 9.34
C THR A 92 16.78 -13.11 10.62
N LEU A 93 15.64 -13.82 10.76
CA LEU A 93 15.33 -14.76 11.85
C LEU A 93 15.28 -14.14 13.26
N VAL A 94 15.16 -12.81 13.39
CA VAL A 94 15.19 -12.12 14.70
C VAL A 94 13.87 -12.22 15.46
N LEU A 95 12.74 -12.26 14.75
CA LEU A 95 11.40 -12.29 15.34
C LEU A 95 10.89 -13.74 15.48
N LYS A 96 9.97 -13.98 16.42
CA LYS A 96 9.15 -15.21 16.50
C LYS A 96 7.67 -14.85 16.34
N LYS A 97 7.02 -15.30 15.25
CA LYS A 97 5.57 -15.21 14.94
C LYS A 97 4.96 -13.85 14.47
N PRO A 98 5.42 -13.17 13.40
CA PRO A 98 4.90 -11.90 12.91
C PRO A 98 3.66 -12.10 12.04
N GLU A 99 3.25 -13.33 11.70
CA GLU A 99 2.08 -13.60 10.87
C GLU A 99 0.85 -12.87 11.40
N ARG A 100 0.63 -12.92 12.72
CA ARG A 100 -0.50 -12.25 13.36
C ARG A 100 -0.41 -10.73 13.23
N PHE A 101 0.80 -10.18 13.31
CA PHE A 101 1.02 -8.75 13.22
C PHE A 101 0.87 -8.25 11.78
N LEU A 102 1.42 -8.96 10.80
CA LEU A 102 1.26 -8.69 9.37
C LEU A 102 -0.20 -8.80 8.94
N VAL A 103 -0.94 -9.79 9.43
CA VAL A 103 -2.37 -9.95 9.16
C VAL A 103 -3.19 -8.86 9.83
N ALA A 104 -2.91 -8.51 11.09
CA ALA A 104 -3.59 -7.41 11.77
C ALA A 104 -3.34 -6.05 11.09
N LEU A 105 -2.08 -5.75 10.73
CA LEU A 105 -1.71 -4.55 9.98
C LEU A 105 -2.34 -4.53 8.59
N GLY A 106 -2.26 -5.64 7.85
CA GLY A 106 -2.84 -5.74 6.52
C GLY A 106 -4.35 -5.55 6.53
N TRP A 107 -5.05 -6.16 7.49
CA TRP A 107 -6.49 -5.99 7.66
C TRP A 107 -6.86 -4.54 7.99
N GLY A 108 -6.17 -3.92 8.95
CA GLY A 108 -6.39 -2.52 9.31
C GLY A 108 -6.15 -1.58 8.12
N TRP A 109 -5.09 -1.83 7.34
CA TRP A 109 -4.78 -1.03 6.16
C TRP A 109 -5.80 -1.23 5.04
N ILE A 110 -6.31 -2.44 4.82
CA ILE A 110 -7.36 -2.71 3.82
C ILE A 110 -8.65 -1.95 4.18
N LEU A 111 -9.08 -2.02 5.44
CA LEU A 111 -10.27 -1.27 5.89
C LEU A 111 -10.09 0.24 5.70
N PHE A 112 -8.92 0.75 6.04
CA PHE A 112 -8.58 2.16 5.85
C PHE A 112 -8.61 2.56 4.37
N ASN A 113 -7.96 1.81 3.48
CA ASN A 113 -7.98 2.11 2.04
C ASN A 113 -9.39 1.98 1.45
N SER A 114 -10.17 0.99 1.89
CA SER A 114 -11.53 0.80 1.39
C SER A 114 -12.42 1.99 1.73
N TYR A 115 -12.23 2.62 2.89
CA TYR A 115 -12.93 3.87 3.24
C TYR A 115 -12.58 5.02 2.27
N PHE A 116 -11.30 5.19 1.93
CA PHE A 116 -10.88 6.22 0.97
C PHE A 116 -11.41 5.96 -0.43
N ILE A 117 -11.31 4.72 -0.92
CA ILE A 117 -11.83 4.33 -2.24
C ILE A 117 -13.34 4.56 -2.33
N TYR A 118 -14.08 4.26 -1.26
CA TYR A 118 -15.51 4.54 -1.21
C TYR A 118 -15.80 6.04 -1.38
N GLN A 119 -14.98 6.89 -0.75
CA GLN A 119 -15.16 8.33 -0.82
C GLN A 119 -14.72 8.94 -2.15
N GLU A 120 -13.69 8.37 -2.79
CA GLU A 120 -13.32 8.69 -4.17
C GLU A 120 -14.48 8.38 -5.13
N PHE A 121 -15.09 7.21 -4.99
CA PHE A 121 -16.21 6.78 -5.83
C PHE A 121 -17.46 7.62 -5.62
N ALA A 122 -17.84 7.88 -4.36
CA ALA A 122 -19.08 8.58 -4.04
C ALA A 122 -19.05 10.06 -4.40
N ASN A 123 -17.91 10.73 -4.25
CA ASN A 123 -17.84 12.19 -4.35
C ASN A 123 -17.11 12.73 -5.58
N ILE A 124 -16.12 12.00 -6.11
CA ILE A 124 -15.21 12.52 -7.14
C ILE A 124 -15.53 11.94 -8.51
N TRP A 125 -16.13 10.73 -8.57
CA TRP A 125 -16.38 10.00 -9.82
C TRP A 125 -15.11 9.79 -10.68
N SER A 126 -13.93 9.84 -10.04
CA SER A 126 -12.64 9.56 -10.66
C SER A 126 -11.89 8.49 -9.87
N TYR A 127 -11.11 7.67 -10.57
CA TYR A 127 -10.28 6.64 -9.98
C TYR A 127 -8.80 6.95 -10.16
N CYS A 128 -8.03 6.66 -9.12
CA CYS A 128 -6.59 6.73 -9.16
C CYS A 128 -6.01 5.31 -9.38
N PRO A 129 -5.51 4.97 -10.59
CA PRO A 129 -4.97 3.64 -10.87
C PRO A 129 -3.77 3.29 -9.98
N LEU A 130 -2.96 4.26 -9.54
CA LEU A 130 -1.87 3.99 -8.59
C LEU A 130 -2.38 3.68 -7.18
N CYS A 131 -3.45 4.31 -6.71
CA CYS A 131 -4.08 3.95 -5.43
C CYS A 131 -4.66 2.55 -5.48
N MET A 132 -5.31 2.18 -6.59
CA MET A 132 -5.78 0.81 -6.81
C MET A 132 -4.63 -0.19 -6.83
N LEU A 133 -3.51 0.16 -7.45
CA LEU A 133 -2.32 -0.69 -7.47
C LEU A 133 -1.74 -0.90 -6.05
N CYS A 134 -1.63 0.17 -5.26
CA CYS A 134 -1.23 0.09 -3.84
C CYS A 134 -2.19 -0.77 -3.01
N SER A 135 -3.50 -0.66 -3.27
CA SER A 135 -4.56 -1.45 -2.63
C SER A 135 -4.48 -2.93 -3.03
N ALA A 136 -4.25 -3.22 -4.30
CA ALA A 136 -4.04 -4.59 -4.79
C ALA A 136 -2.79 -5.22 -4.16
N ILE A 137 -1.72 -4.45 -4.01
CA ILE A 137 -0.49 -4.91 -3.35
C ILE A 137 -0.74 -5.27 -1.88
N ILE A 138 -1.41 -4.42 -1.09
CA ILE A 138 -1.68 -4.76 0.31
C ILE A 138 -2.59 -5.99 0.43
N VAL A 139 -3.62 -6.11 -0.40
CA VAL A 139 -4.51 -7.27 -0.41
C VAL A 139 -3.71 -8.55 -0.72
N THR A 140 -2.79 -8.47 -1.68
CA THR A 140 -1.91 -9.60 -2.03
C THR A 140 -1.01 -9.98 -0.86
N ILE A 141 -0.39 -8.99 -0.19
CA ILE A 141 0.44 -9.21 1.01
C ILE A 141 -0.38 -9.86 2.14
N PHE A 142 -1.60 -9.38 2.37
CA PHE A 142 -2.50 -9.90 3.38
C PHE A 142 -2.90 -11.36 3.11
N VAL A 143 -3.26 -11.69 1.86
CA VAL A 143 -3.59 -13.06 1.45
C VAL A 143 -2.39 -13.98 1.61
N LEU A 144 -1.20 -13.56 1.18
CA LEU A 144 0.05 -14.32 1.37
C LEU A 144 0.33 -14.59 2.85
N ALA A 145 0.16 -13.58 3.71
CA ALA A 145 0.34 -13.70 5.15
C ALA A 145 -0.69 -14.66 5.79
N LEU A 146 -1.95 -14.63 5.35
CA LEU A 146 -3.00 -15.55 5.80
C LEU A 146 -2.73 -16.99 5.41
N ILE A 147 -2.35 -17.24 4.15
CA ILE A 147 -2.01 -18.58 3.66
C ILE A 147 -0.88 -19.15 4.50
N TRP A 148 0.15 -18.33 4.76
CA TRP A 148 1.29 -18.75 5.56
C TRP A 148 0.91 -19.01 7.03
N MET A 149 0.03 -18.21 7.63
CA MET A 149 -0.50 -18.46 8.98
C MET A 149 -1.25 -19.80 9.07
N ARG A 150 -2.04 -20.14 8.04
CA ARG A 150 -2.80 -21.39 8.01
C ARG A 150 -1.89 -22.62 7.85
N GLU A 151 -0.80 -22.49 7.11
CA GLU A 151 0.15 -23.59 6.83
C GLU A 151 1.07 -23.90 8.03
N ASN A 152 1.28 -22.94 8.93
CA ASN A 152 2.09 -23.08 10.14
C ASN A 152 1.29 -23.40 11.42
N LYS A 153 -0.03 -23.57 11.31
CA LYS A 153 -0.92 -23.90 12.43
C LYS A 153 -1.14 -25.40 12.51
#